data_AF-A0A8X7YI26-F1
#
_entry.id   AF-A0A8X7YI26-F1
#
_cell.length_a   1.000
_cell.length_b   1.000
_cell.length_c   1.000
_cell.angle_alpha   90.00
_cell.angle_beta   90.00
_cell.angle_gamma   90.00
#
_symmetry.space_group_name_H-M   'P 1'
#
loop_
_entity.id
_entity.type
_entity.pdbx_description
1 polymer ?
#
loop_
_entity_poly.entity_id
_entity_poly.type
_entity_poly.pdbx_seq_one_letter_code
_entity_poly.pdbx_strand_id
1 'polypeptide(L)'
;MMIWVLLGYACFHEAHYRPYDTMERPVHFYKGLGLLMGSATRRKEYLTRKRNERPRFRLCSFCFDTRVYVFSTDPSLASPLLLSCKLKTRVTPTIQSPLLIYSDPMGAYKYVSELWRKKQSDVMRFLQRVRCWEYRQHPSIVRVTHPTRPDKARRLGYKAKQVTLCFILCHYVDRHNQLVLVLMLLFLNNEGYVVYRVRVRRGGRKRPVPKGIVYGKPTNQGVTQLKFQRSKRSVAEERAGRKLGGLRVLNSYWINEDSTYKYFEVILVDVAHNAIRNDPRINWLCNPVHKHRELRGLTSAGKKYRGLRGRGHLHHKARPSRRANWKRNNTLSLRRYR
;
A
#
# COMPACT_ATOMS: atom_id res chain seq x y z
N MET A 1 55.96 15.91 -8.26
CA MET A 1 56.52 14.79 -9.04
C MET A 1 56.06 13.51 -8.39
N MET A 2 55.09 12.84 -9.02
CA MET A 2 54.33 11.70 -8.52
C MET A 2 54.55 10.59 -9.54
N ILE A 3 55.17 9.47 -9.14
CA ILE A 3 55.42 8.16 -9.82
C ILE A 3 56.49 7.54 -8.91
N TRP A 4 56.28 6.42 -8.19
CA TRP A 4 56.34 5.00 -8.60
C TRP A 4 55.38 4.21 -7.66
N VAL A 5 54.41 3.36 -8.04
CA VAL A 5 54.33 2.19 -8.96
C VAL A 5 54.40 0.84 -8.18
N LEU A 6 53.44 -0.05 -8.53
CA LEU A 6 53.27 -1.50 -8.24
C LEU A 6 52.51 -1.88 -6.97
N LEU A 7 51.59 -2.86 -6.90
CA LEU A 7 50.92 -3.85 -7.77
C LEU A 7 49.95 -4.57 -6.79
N GLY A 8 48.74 -5.05 -7.06
CA GLY A 8 47.86 -5.12 -8.22
C GLY A 8 46.56 -5.84 -7.78
N TYR A 9 45.49 -5.72 -8.55
CA TYR A 9 44.50 -6.78 -8.77
C TYR A 9 43.83 -6.52 -10.12
N ALA A 10 43.79 -7.57 -10.92
CA ALA A 10 43.62 -7.54 -12.37
C ALA A 10 42.16 -7.37 -12.83
N CYS A 11 42.08 -6.83 -14.05
CA CYS A 11 40.99 -6.76 -15.00
C CYS A 11 40.38 -8.15 -15.35
N PHE A 12 39.08 -8.24 -15.67
CA PHE A 12 38.60 -8.78 -16.96
C PHE A 12 37.06 -8.67 -17.16
N HIS A 13 36.70 -8.02 -18.27
CA HIS A 13 35.60 -8.22 -19.23
C HIS A 13 34.12 -8.46 -18.85
N GLU A 14 33.27 -7.57 -19.42
CA GLU A 14 32.12 -7.85 -20.30
C GLU A 14 31.33 -9.17 -20.14
N ALA A 15 30.03 -9.06 -19.88
CA ALA A 15 29.06 -10.02 -20.37
C ALA A 15 27.74 -9.33 -20.79
N HIS A 16 27.41 -9.55 -22.06
CA HIS A 16 26.25 -9.08 -22.81
C HIS A 16 24.90 -9.58 -22.26
N TYR A 17 23.85 -8.82 -22.61
CA TYR A 17 22.44 -9.07 -22.32
C TYR A 17 21.73 -9.79 -23.51
N ARG A 18 20.76 -10.67 -23.16
CA ARG A 18 19.61 -11.27 -23.92
C ARG A 18 19.81 -12.68 -24.57
N PRO A 19 18.74 -13.41 -24.98
CA PRO A 19 17.41 -13.70 -24.40
C PRO A 19 16.96 -15.21 -24.56
N TYR A 20 15.73 -15.55 -24.10
CA TYR A 20 14.83 -16.71 -24.41
C TYR A 20 15.27 -17.84 -25.36
N ASP A 21 15.12 -19.13 -24.98
CA ASP A 21 14.03 -20.09 -25.37
C ASP A 21 14.38 -21.61 -25.25
N THR A 22 13.35 -22.38 -24.85
CA THR A 22 12.95 -23.77 -25.23
C THR A 22 13.73 -25.08 -24.92
N MET A 23 12.94 -26.06 -24.40
CA MET A 23 13.01 -27.55 -24.51
C MET A 23 14.18 -28.26 -23.79
N GLU A 24 14.04 -29.39 -23.08
CA GLU A 24 13.39 -30.67 -23.40
C GLU A 24 12.92 -31.44 -22.13
N ARG A 25 12.04 -32.44 -22.32
CA ARG A 25 11.66 -33.47 -21.33
C ARG A 25 12.77 -34.54 -21.24
N PRO A 26 12.75 -35.39 -20.21
CA PRO A 26 12.35 -36.76 -20.52
C PRO A 26 11.40 -37.41 -19.49
N VAL A 27 10.79 -38.48 -20.00
CA VAL A 27 9.82 -39.40 -19.42
C VAL A 27 10.57 -40.62 -18.84
N HIS A 28 9.87 -41.44 -18.03
CA HIS A 28 10.13 -42.82 -17.58
C HIS A 28 10.31 -42.96 -16.05
N PHE A 29 9.32 -43.50 -15.33
CA PHE A 29 8.98 -44.93 -15.12
C PHE A 29 9.97 -45.67 -14.21
N TYR A 30 9.58 -45.97 -12.96
CA TYR A 30 9.35 -47.34 -12.44
C TYR A 30 9.17 -47.38 -10.91
N LYS A 31 8.20 -48.20 -10.46
CA LYS A 31 8.10 -49.03 -9.22
C LYS A 31 8.31 -48.35 -7.85
N GLY A 32 7.44 -48.48 -6.84
CA GLY A 32 6.59 -49.60 -6.43
C GLY A 32 7.27 -50.41 -5.31
N LEU A 33 6.54 -50.67 -4.21
CA LEU A 33 6.93 -51.29 -2.91
C LEU A 33 7.59 -50.34 -1.89
N GLY A 34 7.21 -50.29 -0.62
CA GLY A 34 6.28 -51.07 0.19
C GLY A 34 6.67 -50.97 1.66
N LEU A 35 5.65 -50.92 2.54
CA LEU A 35 5.64 -51.28 3.97
C LEU A 35 6.56 -50.52 4.96
N LEU A 36 5.98 -49.83 5.95
CA LEU A 36 5.62 -50.34 7.29
C LEU A 36 6.84 -50.73 8.14
N MET A 37 7.13 -49.93 9.17
CA MET A 37 7.11 -50.33 10.60
C MET A 37 7.84 -49.28 11.46
N GLY A 38 7.26 -49.02 12.62
CA GLY A 38 7.63 -47.93 13.51
C GLY A 38 8.75 -48.23 14.51
N SER A 39 9.08 -47.14 15.21
CA SER A 39 9.43 -47.04 16.64
C SER A 39 10.46 -48.01 17.23
N ALA A 40 11.61 -47.46 17.64
CA ALA A 40 12.31 -47.91 18.84
C ALA A 40 13.08 -46.75 19.49
N THR A 41 12.61 -46.36 20.67
CA THR A 41 13.29 -45.57 21.69
C THR A 41 14.27 -46.46 22.47
N ARG A 42 15.52 -46.01 22.72
CA ARG A 42 16.20 -46.17 24.02
C ARG A 42 17.51 -45.37 24.12
N ARG A 43 17.73 -44.88 25.35
CA ARG A 43 18.82 -44.03 25.88
C ARG A 43 20.05 -44.85 26.33
N LYS A 44 21.12 -44.07 26.61
CA LYS A 44 22.35 -44.29 27.40
C LYS A 44 23.51 -44.83 26.53
N GLU A 45 24.74 -44.32 26.61
CA GLU A 45 25.50 -43.91 27.79
C GLU A 45 26.69 -42.98 27.47
N TYR A 46 27.29 -42.44 28.52
CA TYR A 46 28.38 -41.45 28.59
C TYR A 46 29.77 -42.00 28.25
N LEU A 47 30.70 -41.16 27.73
CA LEU A 47 32.10 -41.04 28.20
C LEU A 47 32.88 -39.86 27.57
N THR A 48 33.30 -38.95 28.45
CA THR A 48 34.56 -38.17 28.57
C THR A 48 35.25 -37.47 27.38
N ARG A 49 35.26 -36.13 27.50
CA ARG A 49 36.38 -35.14 27.36
C ARG A 49 37.58 -35.48 26.44
N LYS A 50 37.77 -34.66 25.41
CA LYS A 50 39.05 -33.99 25.12
C LYS A 50 38.82 -32.55 24.62
N ARG A 51 39.58 -31.62 25.20
CA ARG A 51 39.59 -30.18 24.91
C ARG A 51 40.04 -29.93 23.47
N ASN A 52 39.44 -28.95 22.81
CA ASN A 52 40.18 -28.06 21.91
C ASN A 52 39.52 -26.68 21.92
N GLU A 53 40.37 -25.70 22.14
CA GLU A 53 40.11 -24.33 22.52
C GLU A 53 39.58 -23.53 21.32
N ARG A 54 38.55 -22.71 21.55
CA ARG A 54 38.14 -21.64 20.62
C ARG A 54 38.19 -20.32 21.38
N PRO A 55 38.73 -19.24 20.78
CA PRO A 55 39.03 -18.00 21.50
C PRO A 55 37.74 -17.34 22.03
N ARG A 56 37.75 -17.06 23.34
CA ARG A 56 36.75 -16.23 24.02
C ARG A 56 37.02 -14.77 23.63
N PHE A 57 36.16 -14.19 22.82
CA PHE A 57 36.01 -12.73 22.81
C PHE A 57 35.35 -12.32 24.13
N ARG A 58 36.14 -11.70 25.02
CA ARG A 58 35.64 -10.99 26.19
C ARG A 58 34.82 -9.80 25.71
N LEU A 59 33.50 -9.90 25.75
CA LEU A 59 32.65 -8.72 25.86
C LEU A 59 32.83 -8.20 27.29
N CYS A 60 33.61 -7.14 27.43
CA CYS A 60 33.71 -6.39 28.66
C CYS A 60 32.37 -5.70 28.87
N SER A 61 31.56 -6.22 29.80
CA SER A 61 30.39 -5.52 30.32
C SER A 61 30.86 -4.30 31.09
N PHE A 62 31.03 -3.17 30.40
CA PHE A 62 30.98 -1.89 31.07
C PHE A 62 29.52 -1.64 31.45
N CYS A 63 29.19 -1.89 32.71
CA CYS A 63 28.02 -1.31 33.37
C CYS A 63 28.12 0.20 33.26
N PHE A 64 27.44 0.80 32.29
CA PHE A 64 27.01 2.18 32.40
C PHE A 64 25.66 2.18 33.09
N ASP A 65 25.64 2.68 34.32
CA ASP A 65 24.46 3.11 35.05
C ASP A 65 23.68 4.14 34.20
N THR A 66 22.78 3.67 33.35
CA THR A 66 21.73 4.53 32.80
C THR A 66 20.63 4.62 33.84
N ARG A 67 20.68 5.65 34.68
CA ARG A 67 19.50 6.17 35.37
C ARG A 67 18.45 6.52 34.31
N VAL A 68 17.45 5.67 34.19
CA VAL A 68 16.23 5.95 33.46
C VAL A 68 15.46 6.99 34.27
N TYR A 69 15.54 8.26 33.87
CA TYR A 69 14.59 9.27 34.34
C TYR A 69 13.26 9.05 33.60
N VAL A 70 12.36 8.31 34.25
CA VAL A 70 10.95 8.25 33.86
C VAL A 70 10.32 9.56 34.34
N PHE A 71 10.10 10.52 33.44
CA PHE A 71 9.16 11.60 33.70
C PHE A 71 7.74 11.02 33.60
N SER A 72 7.20 10.59 34.75
CA SER A 72 5.75 10.39 34.92
C SER A 72 5.12 11.78 35.12
N THR A 73 4.20 12.13 34.23
CA THR A 73 3.26 13.22 34.44
C THR A 73 1.87 12.60 34.59
N ASP A 74 1.61 12.04 35.76
CA ASP A 74 0.27 11.61 36.18
C ASP A 74 -0.30 12.63 37.18
N PRO A 75 -1.30 13.45 36.80
CA PRO A 75 -2.04 14.29 37.72
C PRO A 75 -3.28 13.53 38.19
N SER A 76 -3.11 12.58 39.09
CA SER A 76 -4.23 11.97 39.82
C SER A 76 -3.79 11.66 41.23
N LEU A 77 -3.98 12.60 42.16
CA LEU A 77 -4.04 12.41 43.62
C LEU A 77 -4.32 13.76 44.29
N ALA A 78 -5.59 14.14 44.37
CA ALA A 78 -6.08 15.11 45.36
C ALA A 78 -7.61 14.95 45.50
N SER A 79 -8.01 14.06 46.40
CA SER A 79 -9.36 14.00 46.94
C SER A 79 -9.31 14.49 48.38
N PRO A 80 -10.18 15.43 48.78
CA PRO A 80 -10.64 15.47 50.16
C PRO A 80 -12.16 15.27 50.20
N LEU A 81 -12.54 14.28 51.00
CA LEU A 81 -13.89 14.08 51.53
C LEU A 81 -14.24 15.27 52.44
N LEU A 82 -15.38 15.92 52.21
CA LEU A 82 -16.09 16.64 53.27
C LEU A 82 -17.61 16.59 53.05
N LEU A 83 -18.25 16.16 54.13
CA LEU A 83 -19.66 15.86 54.30
C LEU A 83 -20.46 17.15 54.54
N SER A 84 -21.67 17.19 53.96
CA SER A 84 -22.90 17.82 54.47
C SER A 84 -22.86 19.25 55.02
N CYS A 85 -23.53 20.18 54.30
CA CYS A 85 -24.61 20.96 54.92
C CYS A 85 -25.57 21.53 53.87
N LYS A 86 -26.85 21.17 53.98
CA LYS A 86 -27.97 21.74 53.22
C LYS A 86 -28.22 23.16 53.71
N LEU A 87 -28.01 24.17 52.87
CA LEU A 87 -28.77 25.42 52.93
C LEU A 87 -29.34 25.74 51.56
N LYS A 88 -30.66 25.88 51.55
CA LYS A 88 -31.53 26.01 50.39
C LYS A 88 -31.71 27.50 50.12
N THR A 89 -30.76 28.14 49.46
CA THR A 89 -30.95 29.50 48.92
C THR A 89 -31.39 29.39 47.47
N ARG A 90 -32.61 29.86 47.22
CA ARG A 90 -33.26 29.89 45.91
C ARG A 90 -32.63 31.02 45.09
N VAL A 91 -31.50 30.74 44.45
CA VAL A 91 -30.91 31.64 43.45
C VAL A 91 -31.59 31.35 42.12
N THR A 92 -32.21 32.39 41.56
CA THR A 92 -32.80 32.42 40.22
C THR A 92 -31.76 31.99 39.17
N PRO A 93 -32.09 31.10 38.21
CA PRO A 93 -31.17 30.82 37.12
C PRO A 93 -31.16 32.02 36.18
N THR A 94 -30.21 32.92 36.37
CA THR A 94 -29.83 33.90 35.36
C THR A 94 -29.47 33.14 34.10
N ILE A 95 -30.11 33.52 33.00
CA ILE A 95 -29.96 32.98 31.65
C ILE A 95 -28.46 32.85 31.34
N GLN A 96 -27.92 31.64 31.46
CA GLN A 96 -26.62 31.31 30.90
C GLN A 96 -26.78 31.30 29.38
N SER A 97 -26.23 32.34 28.75
CA SER A 97 -25.98 32.38 27.32
C SER A 97 -25.32 31.07 26.85
N PRO A 98 -25.95 30.27 25.96
CA PRO A 98 -25.31 29.10 25.38
C PRO A 98 -24.64 29.51 24.07
N LEU A 99 -23.59 30.33 24.13
CA LEU A 99 -22.76 30.64 22.95
C LEU A 99 -21.27 30.65 23.29
N LEU A 100 -20.83 29.72 24.13
CA LEU A 100 -19.48 29.20 23.99
C LEU A 100 -19.54 28.07 22.97
N ILE A 101 -19.43 28.45 21.70
CA ILE A 101 -19.08 27.52 20.63
C ILE A 101 -17.70 27.00 21.02
N TYR A 102 -17.67 25.78 21.56
CA TYR A 102 -16.47 25.00 21.77
C TYR A 102 -15.82 24.81 20.39
N SER A 103 -14.89 25.70 20.02
CA SER A 103 -14.04 25.51 18.86
C SER A 103 -13.04 24.42 19.23
N ASP A 104 -13.47 23.17 19.22
CA ASP A 104 -12.56 22.03 19.22
C ASP A 104 -11.48 22.31 18.17
N PRO A 105 -10.18 22.33 18.52
CA PRO A 105 -9.13 22.57 17.55
C PRO A 105 -9.15 21.42 16.54
N MET A 106 -9.72 21.67 15.37
CA MET A 106 -9.87 20.68 14.33
C MET A 106 -8.47 20.23 13.88
N GLY A 107 -8.22 18.91 13.83
CA GLY A 107 -6.92 18.40 13.40
C GLY A 107 -6.58 18.82 11.95
N ALA A 108 -5.30 19.09 11.67
CA ALA A 108 -4.82 19.63 10.38
C ALA A 108 -5.39 18.96 9.12
N TYR A 109 -5.57 17.63 9.12
CA TYR A 109 -6.13 16.88 8.00
C TYR A 109 -7.58 17.23 7.67
N LYS A 110 -8.34 17.73 8.64
CA LYS A 110 -9.72 18.16 8.45
C LYS A 110 -9.77 19.43 7.59
N TYR A 111 -8.94 20.43 7.88
CA TYR A 111 -8.80 21.63 7.04
C TYR A 111 -8.39 21.29 5.62
N VAL A 112 -7.40 20.40 5.44
CA VAL A 112 -7.00 19.92 4.11
C VAL A 112 -8.20 19.27 3.41
N SER A 113 -8.95 18.41 4.10
CA SER A 113 -10.13 17.77 3.53
C SER A 113 -11.22 18.78 3.13
N GLU A 114 -11.35 19.91 3.80
CA GLU A 114 -12.31 20.98 3.49
C GLU A 114 -11.87 21.82 2.29
N LEU A 115 -10.57 22.15 2.20
CA LEU A 115 -9.98 22.79 1.04
C LEU A 115 -10.24 21.97 -0.25
N TRP A 116 -10.07 20.64 -0.18
CA TRP A 116 -10.37 19.73 -1.29
C TRP A 116 -11.87 19.52 -1.59
N ARG A 117 -12.77 19.94 -0.70
CA ARG A 117 -14.21 19.99 -0.99
C ARG A 117 -14.52 21.22 -1.86
N LYS A 118 -13.94 22.38 -1.54
CA LYS A 118 -14.07 23.64 -2.28
C LYS A 118 -13.11 23.72 -3.49
N LYS A 119 -13.16 22.76 -4.42
CA LYS A 119 -12.22 22.69 -5.56
C LYS A 119 -12.30 23.86 -6.55
N GLN A 120 -13.41 24.58 -6.54
CA GLN A 120 -13.68 25.67 -7.47
C GLN A 120 -13.20 27.04 -6.95
N SER A 121 -12.68 27.11 -5.71
CA SER A 121 -12.03 28.34 -5.23
C SER A 121 -10.79 28.65 -6.06
N ASP A 122 -10.45 29.94 -6.16
CA ASP A 122 -9.34 30.40 -7.02
C ASP A 122 -8.01 29.78 -6.61
N VAL A 123 -7.74 29.69 -5.30
CA VAL A 123 -6.56 29.00 -4.74
C VAL A 123 -6.48 27.56 -5.24
N MET A 124 -7.58 26.79 -5.16
CA MET A 124 -7.56 25.39 -5.59
C MET A 124 -7.48 25.24 -7.10
N ARG A 125 -8.12 26.12 -7.87
CA ARG A 125 -8.05 26.11 -9.34
C ARG A 125 -6.64 26.44 -9.81
N PHE A 126 -5.98 27.44 -9.19
CA PHE A 126 -4.60 27.79 -9.46
C PHE A 126 -3.66 26.61 -9.20
N LEU A 127 -3.73 26.00 -8.00
CA LEU A 127 -2.91 24.84 -7.64
C LEU A 127 -3.16 23.63 -8.56
N GLN A 128 -4.42 23.36 -8.92
CA GLN A 128 -4.74 22.29 -9.87
C GLN A 128 -4.24 22.59 -11.28
N ARG A 129 -4.24 23.84 -11.72
CA ARG A 129 -3.71 24.23 -13.05
C ARG A 129 -2.21 23.98 -13.15
N VAL A 130 -1.44 24.45 -12.16
CA VAL A 130 0.02 24.26 -12.08
C VAL A 130 0.36 22.76 -12.05
N ARG A 131 -0.30 21.98 -11.18
CA ARG A 131 -0.12 20.52 -11.13
C ARG A 131 -0.49 19.83 -12.43
N CYS A 132 -1.59 20.25 -13.08
CA CYS A 132 -2.01 19.64 -14.33
C CYS A 132 -0.99 19.86 -15.45
N TRP A 133 -0.34 21.02 -15.48
CA TRP A 133 0.76 21.30 -16.38
C TRP A 133 1.96 20.37 -16.12
N GLU A 134 2.40 20.23 -14.88
CA GLU A 134 3.48 19.30 -14.48
C GLU A 134 3.14 17.85 -14.92
N TYR A 135 1.90 17.42 -14.70
CA TYR A 135 1.49 16.03 -14.97
C TYR A 135 1.41 15.71 -16.48
N ARG A 136 1.34 16.73 -17.34
CA ARG A 136 1.38 16.55 -18.79
C ARG A 136 2.79 16.21 -19.28
N GLN A 137 3.81 16.78 -18.65
CA GLN A 137 5.22 16.56 -19.00
C GLN A 137 5.70 15.16 -18.62
N HIS A 138 5.15 14.60 -17.53
CA HIS A 138 5.52 13.28 -17.07
C HIS A 138 4.91 12.12 -17.89
N PRO A 139 5.53 10.92 -17.86
CA PRO A 139 5.01 9.75 -18.56
C PRO A 139 3.67 9.26 -17.99
N SER A 140 3.05 8.29 -18.66
CA SER A 140 1.68 7.87 -18.34
C SER A 140 1.50 7.21 -16.97
N ILE A 141 2.54 6.56 -16.46
CA ILE A 141 2.61 5.92 -15.15
C ILE A 141 3.94 6.29 -14.50
N VAL A 142 3.88 7.03 -13.40
CA VAL A 142 5.02 7.64 -12.71
C VAL A 142 4.98 7.27 -11.23
N ARG A 143 6.14 6.95 -10.63
CA ARG A 143 6.25 6.76 -9.18
C ARG A 143 6.28 8.13 -8.50
N VAL A 144 5.48 8.31 -7.45
CA VAL A 144 5.48 9.51 -6.62
C VAL A 144 6.14 9.19 -5.30
N THR A 145 7.01 10.08 -4.80
CA THR A 145 7.72 9.90 -3.53
C THR A 145 6.76 9.98 -2.34
N HIS A 146 5.86 10.96 -2.35
CA HIS A 146 4.85 11.20 -1.33
C HIS A 146 3.48 11.43 -1.98
N PRO A 147 2.37 10.97 -1.38
CA PRO A 147 1.05 11.20 -1.94
C PRO A 147 0.76 12.71 -2.04
N THR A 148 0.29 13.17 -3.20
CA THR A 148 -0.09 14.58 -3.41
C THR A 148 -1.19 15.01 -2.43
N ARG A 149 -1.97 14.02 -1.96
CA ARG A 149 -3.12 14.23 -1.10
C ARG A 149 -3.08 13.27 0.12
N PRO A 150 -2.35 13.64 1.19
CA PRO A 150 -2.13 12.75 2.33
C PRO A 150 -3.42 12.48 3.13
N ASP A 151 -4.36 13.42 3.24
CA ASP A 151 -5.67 13.25 3.90
C ASP A 151 -6.44 12.05 3.31
N LYS A 152 -6.45 11.97 1.98
CA LYS A 152 -7.22 10.97 1.26
C LYS A 152 -6.50 9.65 1.18
N ALA A 153 -5.19 9.68 1.00
CA ALA A 153 -4.36 8.49 1.04
C ALA A 153 -4.55 7.76 2.38
N ARG A 154 -4.44 8.46 3.51
CA ARG A 154 -4.63 7.90 4.86
C ARG A 154 -6.01 7.26 5.02
N ARG A 155 -7.07 7.95 4.62
CA ARG A 155 -8.45 7.40 4.66
C ARG A 155 -8.64 6.13 3.84
N LEU A 156 -7.81 5.92 2.83
CA LEU A 156 -7.86 4.75 1.96
C LEU A 156 -6.87 3.64 2.36
N GLY A 157 -6.15 3.82 3.48
CA GLY A 157 -5.27 2.82 4.06
C GLY A 157 -3.77 3.03 3.78
N TYR A 158 -3.36 4.16 3.18
CA TYR A 158 -1.94 4.50 3.09
C TYR A 158 -1.40 4.86 4.48
N LYS A 159 -0.28 4.26 4.86
CA LYS A 159 0.49 4.65 6.03
C LYS A 159 1.90 4.99 5.57
N ALA A 160 2.36 6.20 5.91
CA ALA A 160 3.78 6.50 5.86
C ALA A 160 4.40 5.85 7.10
N LYS A 161 5.10 4.73 6.93
CA LYS A 161 5.94 4.17 7.98
C LYS A 161 7.25 4.94 7.92
N GLN A 162 7.54 5.69 8.98
CA GLN A 162 8.78 6.46 9.07
C GLN A 162 9.94 5.49 9.03
N VAL A 163 10.93 5.82 8.21
CA VAL A 163 12.26 5.23 8.26
C VAL A 163 12.90 5.81 9.50
N THR A 164 13.28 4.96 10.44
CA THR A 164 14.18 5.36 11.52
C THR A 164 15.45 5.90 10.86
N LEU A 165 15.78 7.17 11.09
CA LEU A 165 17.06 7.74 10.66
C LEU A 165 18.18 6.89 11.26
N CYS A 166 18.83 6.06 10.44
CA CYS A 166 20.08 5.42 10.83
C CYS A 166 21.18 6.45 10.56
N PHE A 167 21.51 7.24 11.58
CA PHE A 167 22.74 8.01 11.57
C PHE A 167 23.89 7.01 11.64
N ILE A 168 24.40 6.55 10.49
CA ILE A 168 25.70 5.89 10.46
C ILE A 168 26.73 7.02 10.58
N LEU A 169 27.16 7.31 11.81
CA LEU A 169 28.35 8.12 12.07
C LEU A 169 29.55 7.32 11.53
N CYS A 170 29.94 7.57 10.28
CA CYS A 170 31.20 7.08 9.76
C CYS A 170 32.27 8.10 10.14
N HIS A 171 33.01 7.83 11.22
CA HIS A 171 34.19 8.61 11.56
C HIS A 171 35.28 8.29 10.54
N TYR A 172 35.57 9.24 9.65
CA TYR A 172 36.77 9.19 8.80
C TYR A 172 37.87 10.00 9.50
N VAL A 173 38.92 9.33 9.95
CA VAL A 173 40.12 10.00 10.49
C VAL A 173 41.04 10.27 9.31
N ASP A 174 41.18 11.55 8.95
CA ASP A 174 42.14 11.95 7.92
C ASP A 174 43.56 12.08 8.52
N ARG A 175 44.58 12.00 7.66
CA ARG A 175 46.02 11.92 7.99
C ARG A 175 46.58 13.12 8.79
N HIS A 176 45.77 14.15 9.01
CA HIS A 176 46.07 15.38 9.75
C HIS A 176 45.31 15.52 11.08
N ASN A 177 44.69 14.44 11.58
CA ASN A 177 44.02 14.41 12.89
C ASN A 177 42.88 15.45 13.06
N GLN A 178 42.25 15.87 11.96
CA GLN A 178 41.01 16.65 11.99
C GLN A 178 39.80 15.71 11.84
N LEU A 179 38.88 15.78 12.80
CA LEU A 179 37.60 15.05 12.76
C LEU A 179 36.69 15.69 11.70
N VAL A 180 36.51 15.02 10.56
CA VAL A 180 35.53 15.44 9.54
C VAL A 180 34.28 14.57 9.68
N LEU A 181 33.19 15.16 10.17
CA LEU A 181 31.90 14.49 10.33
C LEU A 181 31.18 14.42 8.95
N VAL A 182 31.31 13.30 8.24
CA VAL A 182 30.58 13.11 6.96
C VAL A 182 29.17 12.59 7.26
N LEU A 183 28.21 13.51 7.38
CA LEU A 183 26.80 13.17 7.59
C LEU A 183 26.17 12.68 6.26
N MET A 184 26.27 11.39 5.95
CA MET A 184 25.48 10.80 4.87
C MET A 184 24.02 10.60 5.31
N LEU A 185 23.17 11.58 5.03
CA LEU A 185 21.71 11.44 5.13
C LEU A 185 21.18 10.55 4.00
N LEU A 186 21.24 9.22 4.19
CA LEU A 186 20.50 8.28 3.34
C LEU A 186 19.01 8.30 3.73
N PHE A 187 18.28 9.29 3.24
CA PHE A 187 16.82 9.27 3.24
C PHE A 187 16.32 8.25 2.22
N LEU A 188 15.92 7.05 2.62
CA LEU A 188 15.15 6.19 1.73
C LEU A 188 14.14 5.28 2.44
N ASN A 189 12.88 5.55 2.07
CA ASN A 189 11.78 4.63 1.78
C ASN A 189 10.75 4.32 2.87
N ASN A 190 9.56 4.90 2.68
CA ASN A 190 8.29 4.38 3.21
C ASN A 190 8.24 2.85 3.08
N GLU A 191 8.28 2.17 4.23
CA GLU A 191 8.37 0.72 4.31
C GLU A 191 7.10 0.06 3.73
N GLY A 192 7.21 -0.45 2.50
CA GLY A 192 6.25 -1.32 1.82
C GLY A 192 5.04 -0.66 1.15
N TYR A 193 4.83 0.65 1.27
CA TYR A 193 3.79 1.37 0.52
C TYR A 193 4.40 2.21 -0.61
N VAL A 194 3.83 2.09 -1.81
CA VAL A 194 4.26 2.86 -2.98
C VAL A 194 3.07 3.54 -3.62
N VAL A 195 3.25 4.79 -4.04
CA VAL A 195 2.20 5.56 -4.72
C VAL A 195 2.62 5.80 -6.16
N TYR A 196 1.73 5.49 -7.09
CA TYR A 196 1.93 5.73 -8.52
C TYR A 196 0.85 6.64 -9.07
N ARG A 197 1.25 7.65 -9.83
CA ARG A 197 0.36 8.52 -10.60
C ARG A 197 0.11 7.90 -11.97
N VAL A 198 -1.16 7.79 -12.35
CA VAL A 198 -1.60 7.20 -13.61
C VAL A 198 -2.53 8.16 -14.34
N ARG A 199 -2.25 8.41 -15.62
CA ARG A 199 -3.15 9.16 -16.50
C ARG A 199 -4.04 8.24 -17.34
N VAL A 200 -5.31 8.59 -17.45
CA VAL A 200 -6.32 7.88 -18.26
C VAL A 200 -7.04 8.86 -19.17
N ARG A 201 -7.13 8.55 -20.46
CA ARG A 201 -7.78 9.43 -21.45
C ARG A 201 -9.27 9.61 -21.13
N ARG A 202 -9.77 10.83 -21.32
CA ARG A 202 -11.18 11.20 -21.19
C ARG A 202 -11.97 10.75 -22.43
N GLY A 203 -13.28 10.97 -22.38
CA GLY A 203 -14.21 10.48 -23.41
C GLY A 203 -14.78 9.08 -23.15
N GLY A 204 -15.55 8.61 -24.14
CA GLY A 204 -16.11 7.26 -24.23
C GLY A 204 -15.15 6.29 -24.93
N ARG A 205 -15.66 5.14 -25.38
CA ARG A 205 -14.88 4.13 -26.08
C ARG A 205 -15.51 3.89 -27.45
N LYS A 206 -14.76 4.16 -28.52
CA LYS A 206 -15.15 3.75 -29.88
C LYS A 206 -15.10 2.23 -29.98
N ARG A 207 -16.09 1.61 -30.65
CA ARG A 207 -16.03 0.19 -30.99
C ARG A 207 -14.79 -0.05 -31.89
N PRO A 208 -13.94 -1.05 -31.59
CA PRO A 208 -12.79 -1.36 -32.44
C PRO A 208 -13.26 -2.13 -33.68
N VAL A 209 -13.79 -1.41 -34.68
CA VAL A 209 -14.19 -1.98 -35.97
C VAL A 209 -13.47 -1.26 -37.12
N PRO A 210 -12.91 -2.01 -38.08
CA PRO A 210 -12.33 -1.43 -39.29
C PRO A 210 -13.38 -0.58 -40.01
N LYS A 211 -12.99 0.64 -40.41
CA LYS A 211 -13.85 1.59 -41.17
C LYS A 211 -15.20 1.95 -40.53
N GLY A 212 -15.47 1.54 -39.29
CA GLY A 212 -16.79 1.74 -38.67
C GLY A 212 -17.87 0.74 -39.12
N ILE A 213 -17.51 -0.29 -39.89
CA ILE A 213 -18.48 -1.22 -40.47
C ILE A 213 -18.81 -2.31 -39.44
N VAL A 214 -20.11 -2.50 -39.18
CA VAL A 214 -20.63 -3.55 -38.29
C VAL A 214 -21.71 -4.33 -39.02
N TYR A 215 -21.48 -5.63 -39.23
CA TYR A 215 -22.46 -6.51 -39.85
C TYR A 215 -23.52 -6.99 -38.84
N GLY A 216 -24.72 -7.30 -39.35
CA GLY A 216 -25.84 -7.84 -38.58
C GLY A 216 -26.92 -6.82 -38.23
N LYS A 217 -27.69 -7.12 -37.19
CA LYS A 217 -28.90 -6.37 -36.82
C LYS A 217 -28.61 -4.87 -36.55
N PRO A 218 -29.52 -3.94 -36.93
CA PRO A 218 -29.35 -2.49 -36.73
C PRO A 218 -29.01 -2.07 -35.30
N THR A 219 -29.54 -2.79 -34.29
CA THR A 219 -29.26 -2.52 -32.87
C THR A 219 -27.78 -2.60 -32.49
N ASN A 220 -26.98 -3.36 -33.23
CA ASN A 220 -25.56 -3.56 -32.97
C ASN A 220 -24.64 -2.60 -33.75
N GLN A 221 -25.19 -1.79 -34.67
CA GLN A 221 -24.42 -0.96 -35.60
C GLN A 221 -23.80 0.30 -34.95
N GLY A 222 -24.11 0.60 -33.67
CA GLY A 222 -23.55 1.75 -32.97
C GLY A 222 -22.03 1.67 -32.74
N VAL A 223 -21.29 2.72 -33.11
CA VAL A 223 -19.81 2.77 -33.02
C VAL A 223 -19.28 3.79 -32.02
N THR A 224 -19.80 5.03 -32.00
CA THR A 224 -19.19 6.18 -31.31
C THR A 224 -19.75 6.44 -29.91
N GLN A 225 -21.07 6.33 -29.73
CA GLN A 225 -21.74 6.73 -28.49
C GLN A 225 -21.66 5.68 -27.34
N LEU A 226 -20.87 4.62 -27.54
CA LEU A 226 -20.69 3.57 -26.54
C LEU A 226 -19.96 4.07 -25.29
N LYS A 227 -20.48 3.68 -24.13
CA LYS A 227 -19.89 3.98 -22.82
C LYS A 227 -19.23 2.73 -22.27
N PHE A 228 -18.02 2.88 -21.74
CA PHE A 228 -17.31 1.75 -21.14
C PHE A 228 -17.93 1.39 -19.78
N GLN A 229 -18.15 0.09 -19.52
CA GLN A 229 -18.79 -0.35 -18.28
C GLN A 229 -17.96 -0.05 -17.02
N ARG A 230 -16.62 -0.08 -17.11
CA ARG A 230 -15.75 0.21 -15.96
C ARG A 230 -15.46 1.69 -15.86
N SER A 231 -15.30 2.18 -14.63
CA SER A 231 -14.92 3.58 -14.41
C SER A 231 -13.46 3.85 -14.80
N LYS A 232 -13.14 5.09 -15.19
CA LYS A 232 -11.75 5.53 -15.49
C LYS A 232 -10.79 5.29 -14.34
N ARG A 233 -11.28 5.35 -13.09
CA ARG A 233 -10.51 5.01 -11.89
C ARG A 233 -10.13 3.53 -11.83
N SER A 234 -11.06 2.64 -12.18
CA SER A 234 -10.78 1.20 -12.30
C SER A 234 -9.76 0.93 -13.41
N VAL A 235 -9.88 1.61 -14.55
CA VAL A 235 -8.90 1.50 -15.65
C VAL A 235 -7.52 1.96 -15.22
N ALA A 236 -7.42 3.00 -14.39
CA ALA A 236 -6.14 3.46 -13.84
C ALA A 236 -5.49 2.40 -12.93
N GLU A 237 -6.28 1.78 -12.04
CA GLU A 237 -5.83 0.68 -11.19
C GLU A 237 -5.34 -0.51 -12.01
N GLU A 238 -6.07 -0.91 -13.07
CA GLU A 238 -5.67 -2.02 -13.96
C GLU A 238 -4.39 -1.71 -14.74
N ARG A 239 -4.21 -0.47 -15.21
CA ARG A 239 -2.98 -0.04 -15.88
C ARG A 239 -1.77 -0.11 -14.96
N ALA A 240 -1.92 0.34 -13.71
CA ALA A 240 -0.88 0.24 -12.70
C ALA A 240 -0.56 -1.24 -12.37
N GLY A 241 -1.59 -2.04 -12.08
CA GLY A 241 -1.40 -3.46 -11.72
C GLY A 241 -0.77 -4.31 -12.82
N ARG A 242 -1.05 -4.01 -14.10
CA ARG A 242 -0.38 -4.68 -15.23
C ARG A 242 1.08 -4.28 -15.36
N LYS A 243 1.41 -2.99 -15.20
CA LYS A 243 2.80 -2.51 -15.28
C LYS A 243 3.63 -2.97 -14.06
N LEU A 244 2.99 -3.09 -12.90
CA LEU A 244 3.62 -3.37 -11.61
C LEU A 244 3.15 -4.72 -11.06
N GLY A 245 3.44 -5.82 -11.75
CA GLY A 245 2.92 -7.16 -11.42
C GLY A 245 3.34 -7.71 -10.05
N GLY A 246 4.52 -7.31 -9.56
CA GLY A 246 5.02 -7.71 -8.23
C GLY A 246 4.26 -7.06 -7.07
N LEU A 247 3.68 -5.88 -7.29
CA LEU A 247 2.97 -5.14 -6.25
C LEU A 247 1.49 -5.52 -6.19
N ARG A 248 0.81 -5.13 -5.10
CA ARG A 248 -0.63 -5.29 -4.93
C ARG A 248 -1.32 -3.94 -4.82
N VAL A 249 -2.35 -3.73 -5.65
CA VAL A 249 -3.15 -2.50 -5.61
C VAL A 249 -4.06 -2.51 -4.38
N LEU A 250 -3.86 -1.57 -3.46
CA LEU A 250 -4.72 -1.40 -2.30
C LEU A 250 -5.98 -0.60 -2.65
N ASN A 251 -5.77 0.62 -3.16
CA ASN A 251 -6.83 1.54 -3.53
C ASN A 251 -6.31 2.64 -4.45
N SER A 252 -7.17 3.55 -4.87
CA SER A 252 -6.79 4.71 -5.67
C SER A 252 -7.59 5.94 -5.29
N TYR A 253 -7.22 7.12 -5.78
CA TYR A 253 -8.04 8.33 -5.66
C TYR A 253 -7.77 9.29 -6.81
N TRP A 254 -8.74 10.18 -7.04
CA TRP A 254 -8.63 11.25 -8.03
C TRP A 254 -7.82 12.40 -7.47
N ILE A 255 -6.97 12.99 -8.31
CA ILE A 255 -6.13 14.14 -7.96
C ILE A 255 -6.51 15.34 -8.80
N ASN A 256 -6.58 15.15 -10.12
CA ASN A 256 -6.69 16.23 -11.07
C ASN A 256 -7.32 15.75 -12.40
N GLU A 257 -7.80 16.68 -13.20
CA GLU A 257 -8.26 16.42 -14.55
C GLU A 257 -7.97 17.58 -15.51
N ASP A 258 -7.73 17.21 -16.76
CA ASP A 258 -7.59 18.12 -17.88
C ASP A 258 -8.73 17.87 -18.89
N SER A 259 -8.80 18.60 -20.00
CA SER A 259 -9.70 18.30 -21.12
C SER A 259 -9.53 16.87 -21.65
N THR A 260 -8.28 16.42 -21.78
CA THR A 260 -7.92 15.17 -22.46
C THR A 260 -7.70 14.00 -21.50
N TYR A 261 -7.24 14.24 -20.27
CA TYR A 261 -6.86 13.19 -19.32
C TYR A 261 -7.50 13.37 -17.93
N LYS A 262 -7.67 12.26 -17.22
CA LYS A 262 -7.90 12.25 -15.76
C LYS A 262 -6.71 11.59 -15.08
N TYR A 263 -6.29 12.17 -13.96
CA TYR A 263 -5.16 11.71 -13.19
C TYR A 263 -5.62 11.07 -11.88
N PHE A 264 -5.07 9.89 -11.60
CA PHE A 264 -5.34 9.14 -10.38
C PHE A 264 -4.02 8.74 -9.71
N GLU A 265 -4.01 8.75 -8.39
CA GLU A 265 -2.94 8.15 -7.60
C GLU A 265 -3.43 6.78 -7.12
N VAL A 266 -2.65 5.76 -7.43
CA VAL A 266 -2.89 4.37 -7.05
C VAL A 266 -1.92 4.05 -5.92
N ILE A 267 -2.47 3.59 -4.81
CA ILE A 267 -1.71 3.10 -3.65
C ILE A 267 -1.46 1.61 -3.89
N LEU A 268 -0.19 1.25 -3.99
CA LEU A 268 0.28 -0.10 -4.09
C LEU A 268 1.04 -0.50 -2.83
N VAL A 269 1.09 -1.79 -2.58
CA VAL A 269 1.78 -2.41 -1.45
C VAL A 269 2.72 -3.47 -1.98
N ASP A 270 3.94 -3.48 -1.45
CA ASP A 270 4.89 -4.56 -1.67
C ASP A 270 4.63 -5.69 -0.66
N VAL A 271 4.39 -6.89 -1.19
CA VAL A 271 4.07 -8.08 -0.40
C VAL A 271 5.33 -8.79 0.11
N ALA A 272 6.46 -8.60 -0.57
CA ALA A 272 7.73 -9.20 -0.17
C ALA A 272 8.33 -8.49 1.05
N HIS A 273 7.91 -7.27 1.33
CA HIS A 273 8.48 -6.45 2.39
C HIS A 273 8.03 -6.88 3.80
N ASN A 274 8.98 -7.08 4.71
CA ASN A 274 8.75 -7.58 6.06
C ASN A 274 7.80 -6.68 6.88
N ALA A 275 7.92 -5.36 6.76
CA ALA A 275 7.04 -4.45 7.50
C ALA A 275 5.55 -4.59 7.13
N ILE A 276 5.24 -5.08 5.92
CA ILE A 276 3.86 -5.35 5.50
C ILE A 276 3.40 -6.72 5.99
N ARG A 277 4.29 -7.72 5.91
CA ARG A 277 4.00 -9.08 6.38
C ARG A 277 3.75 -9.12 7.89
N ASN A 278 4.49 -8.32 8.65
CA ASN A 278 4.41 -8.27 10.10
C ASN A 278 3.24 -7.39 10.61
N ASP A 279 2.69 -6.46 9.82
CA ASP A 279 1.56 -5.60 10.26
C ASP A 279 0.22 -6.35 10.14
N PRO A 280 -0.44 -6.70 11.25
CA PRO A 280 -1.68 -7.49 11.25
C PRO A 280 -2.86 -6.78 10.58
N ARG A 281 -2.79 -5.45 10.38
CA ARG A 281 -3.88 -4.69 9.75
C ARG A 281 -3.87 -4.80 8.23
N ILE A 282 -2.73 -5.11 7.61
CA ILE A 282 -2.54 -5.14 6.16
C ILE A 282 -2.06 -6.49 5.63
N ASN A 283 -1.48 -7.35 6.48
CA ASN A 283 -0.94 -8.65 6.10
C ASN A 283 -1.92 -9.55 5.34
N TRP A 284 -3.25 -9.36 5.51
CA TRP A 284 -4.27 -10.05 4.72
C TRP A 284 -4.02 -9.89 3.22
N LEU A 285 -3.47 -8.76 2.76
CA LEU A 285 -3.19 -8.49 1.35
C LEU A 285 -2.06 -9.38 0.77
N CYS A 286 -1.20 -9.92 1.65
CA CYS A 286 -0.09 -10.80 1.26
C CYS A 286 -0.57 -12.20 0.81
N ASN A 287 -1.78 -12.60 1.21
CA ASN A 287 -2.32 -13.91 0.85
C ASN A 287 -2.47 -14.06 -0.67
N PRO A 288 -2.19 -15.25 -1.24
CA PRO A 288 -2.22 -15.47 -2.69
C PRO A 288 -3.59 -15.21 -3.31
N VAL A 289 -4.68 -15.35 -2.55
CA VAL A 289 -6.05 -15.05 -2.97
C VAL A 289 -6.28 -13.59 -3.38
N HIS A 290 -5.40 -12.66 -2.99
CA HIS A 290 -5.51 -11.23 -3.29
C HIS A 290 -4.63 -10.76 -4.45
N LYS A 291 -3.96 -11.68 -5.17
CA LYS A 291 -3.29 -11.40 -6.45
C LYS A 291 -4.25 -10.72 -7.44
N HIS A 292 -3.78 -9.68 -8.12
CA HIS A 292 -4.52 -8.95 -9.16
C HIS A 292 -5.99 -8.64 -8.84
N ARG A 293 -6.25 -8.06 -7.67
CA ARG A 293 -7.60 -7.67 -7.22
C ARG A 293 -8.23 -6.57 -8.07
N GLU A 294 -7.41 -5.73 -8.68
CA GLU A 294 -7.80 -4.70 -9.66
C GLU A 294 -8.40 -5.31 -10.92
N LEU A 295 -7.77 -6.37 -11.47
CA LEU A 295 -8.27 -7.05 -12.68
C LEU A 295 -9.59 -7.80 -12.43
N ARG A 296 -9.80 -8.29 -11.21
CA ARG A 296 -11.02 -8.98 -10.77
C ARG A 296 -12.13 -8.02 -10.29
N GLY A 297 -11.86 -6.71 -10.24
CA GLY A 297 -12.82 -5.71 -9.79
C GLY A 297 -13.20 -5.85 -8.30
N LEU A 298 -12.22 -6.14 -7.45
CA LEU A 298 -12.38 -6.25 -5.98
C LEU A 298 -11.97 -4.98 -5.22
N THR A 299 -11.35 -4.01 -5.90
CA THR A 299 -11.06 -2.68 -5.37
C THR A 299 -12.33 -1.87 -5.13
N SER A 300 -12.24 -0.73 -4.44
CA SER A 300 -13.39 0.15 -4.19
C SER A 300 -14.01 0.69 -5.49
N ALA A 301 -13.17 0.98 -6.50
CA ALA A 301 -13.63 1.36 -7.84
C ALA A 301 -14.28 0.18 -8.57
N GLY A 302 -13.70 -1.03 -8.42
CA GLY A 302 -14.24 -2.28 -8.94
C GLY A 302 -15.64 -2.61 -8.44
N LYS A 303 -15.81 -2.59 -7.11
CA LYS A 303 -17.09 -2.84 -6.45
C LYS A 303 -18.16 -1.82 -6.85
N LYS A 304 -17.79 -0.56 -7.16
CA LYS A 304 -18.72 0.48 -7.60
C LYS A 304 -19.38 0.13 -8.93
N TYR A 305 -18.60 -0.15 -9.98
CA TYR A 305 -19.20 -0.41 -11.31
C TYR A 305 -19.93 -1.76 -11.37
N ARG A 306 -19.59 -2.71 -10.50
CA ARG A 306 -20.31 -3.99 -10.35
C ARG A 306 -21.69 -3.85 -9.67
N GLY A 307 -22.03 -2.64 -9.18
CA GLY A 307 -23.29 -2.42 -8.45
C GLY A 307 -23.28 -2.99 -7.03
N LEU A 308 -22.11 -3.26 -6.44
CA LEU A 308 -21.98 -3.89 -5.12
C LEU A 308 -21.94 -2.90 -3.95
N ARG A 309 -21.97 -1.58 -4.24
CA ARG A 309 -22.03 -0.56 -3.18
C ARG A 309 -23.41 -0.48 -2.52
N GLY A 310 -24.48 -0.60 -3.29
CA GLY A 310 -25.84 -0.67 -2.74
C GLY A 310 -26.22 -2.10 -2.37
N ARG A 311 -27.20 -2.22 -1.46
CA ARG A 311 -27.83 -3.46 -0.99
C ARG A 311 -29.35 -3.27 -1.05
N GLY A 312 -30.11 -4.36 -0.92
CA GLY A 312 -31.58 -4.35 -0.97
C GLY A 312 -32.17 -4.65 -2.34
N HIS A 313 -33.47 -4.39 -2.49
CA HIS A 313 -34.30 -4.78 -3.64
C HIS A 313 -33.74 -4.30 -5.00
N LEU A 314 -33.22 -3.06 -5.11
CA LEU A 314 -32.60 -2.53 -6.34
C LEU A 314 -31.32 -3.28 -6.76
N HIS A 315 -30.71 -4.05 -5.87
CA HIS A 315 -29.41 -4.71 -6.09
C HIS A 315 -29.49 -6.25 -6.04
N HIS A 316 -30.69 -6.84 -6.07
CA HIS A 316 -30.86 -8.30 -5.99
C HIS A 316 -30.14 -9.04 -7.14
N LYS A 317 -30.19 -8.51 -8.36
CA LYS A 317 -29.50 -9.09 -9.55
C LYS A 317 -27.98 -8.92 -9.53
N ALA A 318 -27.43 -8.11 -8.62
CA ALA A 318 -25.99 -7.83 -8.58
C ALA A 318 -25.18 -8.90 -7.80
N ARG A 319 -25.84 -9.69 -6.94
CA ARG A 319 -25.20 -10.63 -6.01
C ARG A 319 -25.55 -12.10 -6.33
N PRO A 320 -24.61 -13.06 -6.17
CA PRO A 320 -23.20 -12.88 -5.76
C PRO A 320 -22.32 -12.25 -6.86
N SER A 321 -22.70 -12.43 -8.12
CA SER A 321 -22.28 -11.63 -9.26
C SER A 321 -23.41 -11.64 -10.29
N ARG A 322 -23.50 -10.66 -11.20
CA ARG A 322 -24.56 -10.61 -12.22
C ARG A 322 -24.66 -11.91 -13.04
N ARG A 323 -23.51 -12.45 -13.48
CA ARG A 323 -23.47 -13.69 -14.26
C ARG A 323 -23.83 -14.92 -13.41
N ALA A 324 -23.36 -14.99 -12.18
CA ALA A 324 -23.69 -16.11 -11.28
C ALA A 324 -25.18 -16.12 -10.91
N ASN A 325 -25.77 -14.94 -10.69
CA ASN A 325 -27.21 -14.78 -10.45
C ASN A 325 -28.02 -15.21 -11.69
N TRP A 326 -27.66 -14.71 -12.88
CA TRP A 326 -28.29 -15.13 -14.13
C TRP A 326 -28.18 -16.65 -14.34
N LYS A 327 -27.00 -17.25 -14.13
CA LYS A 327 -26.82 -18.70 -14.25
C LYS A 327 -27.78 -19.45 -13.32
N ARG A 328 -27.83 -19.09 -12.03
CA ARG A 328 -28.73 -19.72 -11.06
C ARG A 328 -30.19 -19.72 -11.52
N ASN A 329 -30.67 -18.60 -12.06
CA ASN A 329 -32.08 -18.44 -12.43
C ASN A 329 -32.43 -19.13 -13.75
N ASN A 330 -31.45 -19.36 -14.63
CA ASN A 330 -31.66 -19.99 -15.93
C ASN A 330 -31.21 -21.46 -15.96
N THR A 331 -30.65 -21.97 -14.86
CA THR A 331 -30.31 -23.40 -14.74
C THR A 331 -31.58 -24.20 -14.56
N LEU A 332 -31.84 -25.13 -15.49
CA LEU A 332 -32.89 -26.13 -15.32
C LEU A 332 -32.53 -27.06 -14.14
N SER A 333 -33.39 -27.08 -13.13
CA SER A 333 -33.21 -27.94 -11.95
C SER A 333 -33.95 -29.26 -12.13
N LEU A 334 -33.25 -30.30 -12.57
CA LEU A 334 -33.79 -31.66 -12.66
C LEU A 334 -33.52 -32.40 -11.35
N ARG A 335 -34.53 -32.49 -10.48
CA ARG A 335 -34.45 -33.29 -9.24
C ARG A 335 -34.67 -34.76 -9.56
N ARG A 336 -34.06 -35.65 -8.75
CA ARG A 336 -34.22 -37.11 -8.88
C ARG A 336 -35.69 -37.53 -8.75
N TYR A 337 -36.40 -36.91 -7.81
CA TYR A 337 -37.83 -37.03 -7.62
C TYR A 337 -38.43 -35.63 -7.75
N ARG A 338 -39.49 -35.49 -8.56
CA ARG A 338 -40.10 -34.19 -8.87
C ARG A 338 -41.11 -33.78 -7.83
#